data_AF-A0A6A1Q873-F1
#
_entry.id   AF-A0A6A1Q873-F1
#
_cell.length_a   1.000
_cell.length_b   1.000
_cell.length_c   1.000
_cell.angle_alpha   90.00
_cell.angle_beta   90.00
_cell.angle_gamma   90.00
#
_symmetry.space_group_name_H-M   'P 1'
#
loop_
_entity.id
_entity.type
_entity.pdbx_description
1 polymer ?
#
loop_
_entity_poly.entity_id
_entity_poly.type
_entity_poly.pdbx_seq_one_letter_code
_entity_poly.pdbx_strand_id
1 'polypeptide(L)'
;MLKRWLLDFASKRKEAKLHSGILRNNSLWDKLTIHKIESSLGGKVRLMITGAAPVSTAVLTFLRASLGCQFYEGYGQTECTAGCCLTVPRDWTTGHVGAPMPCNIVKLVDVEEMTYMAAKGEGKVCVQGANVFQDYLKDPANTAEALDKDGWLHTGDIGKWLSNGTLKIIDRKKHIFKLAQGEYIALEKIENIYQ
;
A
#
# COMPACT_ATOMS: atom_id res chain seq x y z
N MET A 1 -8.79 -24.20 -22.80
CA MET A 1 -9.22 -24.64 -21.44
C MET A 1 -8.06 -25.21 -20.62
N LEU A 2 -7.31 -26.20 -21.10
CA LEU A 2 -6.23 -26.85 -20.32
C LEU A 2 -5.11 -25.89 -19.84
N LYS A 3 -4.61 -25.01 -20.70
CA LYS A 3 -3.55 -24.04 -20.33
C LYS A 3 -3.98 -23.08 -19.21
N ARG A 4 -5.22 -22.61 -19.24
CA ARG A 4 -5.80 -21.72 -18.23
C ARG A 4 -5.95 -22.45 -16.89
N TRP A 5 -6.52 -23.65 -16.92
CA TRP A 5 -6.62 -24.51 -15.74
C TRP A 5 -5.25 -24.82 -15.11
N LEU A 6 -4.25 -25.12 -15.94
CA LEU A 6 -2.89 -25.40 -15.47
C LEU A 6 -2.25 -24.17 -14.81
N LEU A 7 -2.44 -22.98 -15.39
CA LEU A 7 -1.98 -21.72 -14.82
C LEU A 7 -2.68 -21.44 -13.47
N ASP A 8 -4.00 -21.55 -13.42
CA ASP A 8 -4.78 -21.33 -12.20
C ASP A 8 -4.36 -22.29 -11.08
N PHE A 9 -4.14 -23.57 -11.42
CA PHE A 9 -3.66 -24.57 -10.48
C PHE A 9 -2.23 -24.28 -9.99
N ALA A 10 -1.33 -23.92 -10.90
CA ALA A 10 0.04 -23.53 -10.57
C ALA A 10 0.08 -22.31 -9.63
N SER A 11 -0.69 -21.27 -9.96
CA SER A 11 -0.81 -20.05 -9.15
C SER A 11 -1.28 -20.36 -7.74
N LYS A 12 -2.36 -21.13 -7.58
CA LYS A 12 -2.87 -21.56 -6.25
C LYS A 12 -1.83 -22.34 -5.45
N ARG A 13 -1.04 -23.21 -6.11
CA ARG A 13 0.03 -23.97 -5.44
C ARG A 13 1.20 -23.09 -5.01
N LYS A 14 1.54 -22.07 -5.78
CA LYS A 14 2.59 -21.10 -5.41
C LYS A 14 2.10 -20.13 -4.34
N GLU A 15 0.85 -19.69 -4.39
CA GLU A 15 0.21 -18.88 -3.36
C GLU A 15 0.18 -19.60 -2.00
N ALA A 16 -0.22 -20.88 -1.96
CA ALA A 16 -0.15 -21.67 -0.73
C ALA A 16 1.27 -21.75 -0.14
N LYS A 17 2.30 -21.80 -0.99
CA LYS A 17 3.70 -21.74 -0.56
C LYS A 17 4.10 -20.36 -0.05
N LEU A 18 3.64 -19.29 -0.69
CA LEU A 18 3.85 -17.92 -0.24
C LEU A 18 3.30 -17.71 1.18
N HIS A 19 2.09 -18.22 1.46
CA HIS A 19 1.51 -18.17 2.81
C HIS A 19 2.29 -18.98 3.85
N SER A 20 3.03 -20.02 3.43
CA SER A 20 3.98 -20.73 4.30
C SER A 20 5.36 -20.05 4.40
N GLY A 21 5.52 -18.85 3.84
CA GLY A 21 6.78 -18.08 3.82
C GLY A 21 7.81 -18.57 2.80
N ILE A 22 7.42 -19.43 1.86
CA ILE A 22 8.30 -19.98 0.83
C ILE A 22 8.09 -19.21 -0.47
N LEU A 23 9.00 -18.28 -0.72
CA LEU A 23 9.10 -17.56 -1.98
C LEU A 23 10.21 -18.16 -2.84
N ARG A 24 9.88 -18.61 -4.05
CA ARG A 24 10.83 -19.21 -5.00
C ARG A 24 10.38 -19.09 -6.44
N ASN A 25 11.36 -19.12 -7.34
CA ASN A 25 11.21 -19.04 -8.80
C ASN A 25 11.82 -20.25 -9.53
N ASN A 26 12.13 -21.34 -8.81
CA ASN A 26 12.79 -22.54 -9.34
C ASN A 26 11.94 -23.82 -9.25
N SER A 27 10.64 -23.68 -9.06
CA SER A 27 9.70 -24.80 -8.93
C SER A 27 9.34 -25.41 -10.29
N LEU A 28 8.75 -26.60 -10.26
CA LEU A 28 8.20 -27.24 -11.47
C LEU A 28 7.18 -26.34 -12.18
N TRP A 29 6.39 -25.58 -11.41
CA TRP A 29 5.40 -24.64 -11.94
C TRP A 29 6.06 -23.47 -12.69
N ASP A 30 7.23 -23.05 -12.24
CA ASP A 30 7.95 -21.95 -12.88
C ASP A 30 8.40 -22.34 -14.28
N LYS A 31 8.93 -23.55 -14.42
CA LYS A 31 9.34 -24.12 -15.71
C LYS A 31 8.17 -24.35 -16.68
N LEU A 32 7.00 -24.76 -16.16
CA LEU A 32 5.87 -25.19 -16.99
C LEU A 32 4.90 -24.07 -17.38
N THR A 33 4.67 -23.08 -16.52
CA THR A 33 3.60 -22.09 -16.73
C THR A 33 4.06 -20.64 -16.59
N ILE A 34 4.99 -20.34 -15.67
CA ILE A 34 5.29 -18.95 -15.28
C ILE A 34 6.55 -18.38 -15.93
N HIS A 35 7.40 -19.23 -16.52
CA HIS A 35 8.62 -18.82 -17.23
C HIS A 35 8.36 -17.75 -18.31
N LYS A 36 7.19 -17.75 -18.95
CA LYS A 36 6.83 -16.72 -19.94
C LYS A 36 6.64 -15.34 -19.30
N ILE A 37 6.05 -15.29 -18.11
CA ILE A 37 5.85 -14.05 -17.33
C ILE A 37 7.22 -13.54 -16.83
N GLU A 38 8.03 -14.41 -16.24
CA GLU A 38 9.38 -14.07 -15.80
C GLU A 38 10.26 -13.57 -16.95
N SER A 39 10.23 -14.27 -18.10
CA SER A 39 11.01 -13.91 -19.28
C SER A 39 10.58 -12.58 -19.89
N SER A 40 9.29 -12.25 -19.82
CA SER A 40 8.79 -10.93 -20.29
C SER A 40 9.36 -9.75 -19.49
N LEU A 41 9.80 -10.00 -18.24
CA LEU A 41 10.47 -9.03 -17.37
C LEU A 41 12.00 -9.22 -17.33
N GLY A 42 12.57 -10.00 -18.25
CA GLY A 42 14.01 -10.24 -18.36
C GLY A 42 14.56 -11.38 -17.52
N GLY A 43 13.73 -12.13 -16.78
CA GLY A 43 14.07 -13.41 -16.13
C GLY A 43 15.01 -13.34 -14.93
N LYS A 44 15.50 -12.14 -14.55
CA LYS A 44 16.42 -11.93 -13.41
C LYS A 44 15.87 -10.95 -12.37
N VAL A 45 14.56 -10.73 -12.35
CA VAL A 45 13.91 -9.86 -11.37
C VAL A 45 14.09 -10.45 -9.97
N ARG A 46 14.57 -9.63 -9.03
CA ARG A 46 14.79 -10.01 -7.62
C ARG A 46 13.88 -9.26 -6.66
N LEU A 47 13.47 -8.07 -7.05
CA LEU A 47 12.75 -7.12 -6.22
C LEU A 47 11.90 -6.23 -7.12
N MET A 48 10.67 -5.97 -6.68
CA MET A 48 9.80 -4.96 -7.27
C MET A 48 9.22 -4.10 -6.15
N ILE A 49 8.98 -2.82 -6.48
CA ILE A 49 8.36 -1.86 -5.57
C ILE A 49 7.18 -1.25 -6.33
N THR A 50 6.04 -1.13 -5.65
CA THR A 50 4.89 -0.35 -6.09
C THR A 50 4.56 0.71 -5.06
N GLY A 51 3.94 1.79 -5.53
CA GLY A 51 3.47 2.89 -4.69
C GLY A 51 2.62 3.84 -5.52
N ALA A 52 2.39 5.05 -4.99
CA ALA A 52 1.57 6.12 -5.57
C ALA A 52 0.05 5.85 -5.63
N ALA A 53 -0.38 4.61 -5.89
CA ALA A 53 -1.78 4.23 -5.89
C ALA A 53 -2.00 2.89 -5.17
N PRO A 54 -3.20 2.67 -4.58
CA PRO A 54 -3.56 1.38 -4.01
C PRO A 54 -3.47 0.26 -5.05
N VAL A 55 -2.91 -0.89 -4.66
CA VAL A 55 -2.89 -2.09 -5.50
C VAL A 55 -3.74 -3.17 -4.83
N SER A 56 -4.54 -3.88 -5.62
CA SER A 56 -5.38 -4.94 -5.08
C SER A 56 -4.53 -6.08 -4.48
N THR A 57 -5.02 -6.62 -3.36
CA THR A 57 -4.35 -7.71 -2.64
C THR A 57 -4.16 -8.94 -3.51
N ALA A 58 -5.16 -9.24 -4.36
CA ALA A 58 -5.12 -10.35 -5.30
C ALA A 58 -3.98 -10.21 -6.33
N VAL A 59 -3.79 -9.00 -6.88
CA VAL A 59 -2.73 -8.72 -7.85
C VAL A 59 -1.36 -8.84 -7.20
N LEU A 60 -1.15 -8.26 -6.00
CA LEU A 60 0.12 -8.38 -5.28
C LEU A 60 0.47 -9.84 -4.94
N THR A 61 -0.51 -10.59 -4.41
CA THR A 61 -0.33 -12.01 -4.10
C THR A 61 0.01 -12.80 -5.36
N PHE A 62 -0.70 -12.57 -6.46
CA PHE A 62 -0.44 -13.23 -7.75
C PHE A 62 0.95 -12.91 -8.29
N LEU A 63 1.40 -11.65 -8.26
CA LEU A 63 2.71 -11.24 -8.77
C LEU A 63 3.84 -11.81 -7.91
N ARG A 64 3.73 -11.76 -6.58
CA ARG A 64 4.68 -12.40 -5.64
C ARG A 64 4.77 -13.90 -5.90
N ALA A 65 3.63 -14.57 -5.98
CA ALA A 65 3.55 -16.00 -6.23
C ALA A 65 4.11 -16.35 -7.61
N SER A 66 3.80 -15.59 -8.65
CA SER A 66 4.23 -15.87 -10.02
C SER A 66 5.73 -15.65 -10.17
N LEU A 67 6.22 -14.45 -9.89
CA LEU A 67 7.61 -14.07 -10.18
C LEU A 67 8.61 -14.59 -9.14
N GLY A 68 8.11 -15.10 -8.01
CA GLY A 68 8.97 -15.69 -6.97
C GLY A 68 9.98 -14.69 -6.40
N CYS A 69 9.68 -13.39 -6.47
CA CYS A 69 10.53 -12.31 -6.02
C CYS A 69 9.82 -11.43 -4.97
N GLN A 70 10.60 -10.67 -4.20
CA GLN A 70 10.02 -9.79 -3.18
C GLN A 70 9.28 -8.64 -3.87
N PHE A 71 8.09 -8.32 -3.37
CA PHE A 71 7.26 -7.25 -3.91
C PHE A 71 6.86 -6.33 -2.77
N TYR A 72 7.37 -5.12 -2.80
CA TYR A 72 7.17 -4.11 -1.77
C TYR A 72 6.07 -3.15 -2.19
N GLU A 73 5.13 -2.91 -1.30
CA GLU A 73 4.20 -1.79 -1.39
C GLU A 73 4.70 -0.67 -0.47
N GLY A 74 4.67 0.55 -0.98
CA GLY A 74 5.06 1.76 -0.25
C GLY A 74 4.02 2.86 -0.39
N TYR A 75 3.88 3.64 0.66
CA TYR A 75 3.03 4.82 0.71
C TYR A 75 3.87 6.05 0.96
N GLY A 76 3.47 7.14 0.32
CA GLY A 76 4.05 8.46 0.49
C GLY A 76 3.50 9.42 -0.56
N GLN A 77 3.99 10.64 -0.52
CA GLN A 77 3.56 11.75 -1.37
C GLN A 77 4.75 12.66 -1.67
N THR A 78 4.57 13.59 -2.60
CA THR A 78 5.61 14.54 -3.02
C THR A 78 6.18 15.33 -1.84
N GLU A 79 5.30 15.77 -0.95
CA GLU A 79 5.57 16.54 0.26
C GLU A 79 6.36 15.74 1.32
N CYS A 80 6.49 14.42 1.15
CA CYS A 80 7.30 13.54 2.00
C CYS A 80 8.49 12.93 1.23
N THR A 81 8.89 13.51 0.10
CA THR A 81 10.01 13.07 -0.74
C THR A 81 9.95 11.56 -1.02
N ALA A 82 8.89 11.16 -1.73
CA ALA A 82 8.57 9.79 -2.16
C ALA A 82 7.87 8.89 -1.12
N GLY A 83 8.55 8.47 -0.04
CA GLY A 83 8.06 7.40 0.83
C GLY A 83 8.00 7.77 2.30
N CYS A 84 6.91 7.43 2.97
CA CYS A 84 6.78 7.51 4.43
C CYS A 84 6.61 6.15 5.10
N CYS A 85 5.99 5.18 4.40
CA CYS A 85 5.85 3.79 4.85
C CYS A 85 6.29 2.84 3.74
N LEU A 86 6.87 1.71 4.14
CA LEU A 86 7.23 0.64 3.22
C LEU A 86 7.00 -0.72 3.89
N THR A 87 6.46 -1.67 3.14
CA THR A 87 6.43 -3.08 3.54
C THR A 87 7.85 -3.60 3.76
N VAL A 88 8.00 -4.55 4.68
CA VAL A 88 9.32 -5.06 5.08
C VAL A 88 9.64 -6.38 4.40
N PRO A 89 10.94 -6.73 4.24
CA PRO A 89 11.31 -8.02 3.66
C PRO A 89 10.69 -9.16 4.45
N ARG A 90 10.19 -10.18 3.75
CA ARG A 90 9.53 -11.36 4.36
C ARG A 90 8.17 -11.07 5.00
N ASP A 91 7.60 -9.88 4.80
CA ASP A 91 6.18 -9.67 5.01
C ASP A 91 5.41 -10.18 3.79
N TRP A 92 4.66 -11.25 3.98
CA TRP A 92 3.86 -11.89 2.93
C TRP A 92 2.41 -11.41 2.93
N THR A 93 2.04 -10.61 3.93
CA THR A 93 0.68 -10.07 4.04
C THR A 93 0.50 -8.93 3.03
N THR A 94 -0.75 -8.64 2.69
CA THR A 94 -1.14 -7.66 1.68
C THR A 94 -2.26 -6.78 2.21
N GLY A 95 -2.51 -5.65 1.54
CA GLY A 95 -3.55 -4.70 1.94
C GLY A 95 -3.12 -3.77 3.06
N HIS A 96 -1.81 -3.50 3.16
CA HIS A 96 -1.19 -2.51 4.02
C HIS A 96 0.08 -1.99 3.36
N VAL A 97 0.48 -0.78 3.72
CA VAL A 97 1.64 -0.08 3.12
C VAL A 97 2.91 -0.23 3.96
N GLY A 98 2.82 -1.02 5.04
CA GLY A 98 3.97 -1.42 5.86
C GLY A 98 4.19 -0.50 7.06
N ALA A 99 5.39 -0.53 7.60
CA ALA A 99 5.76 0.28 8.76
C ALA A 99 6.35 1.63 8.32
N PRO A 100 6.36 2.65 9.20
CA PRO A 100 7.09 3.88 8.95
C PRO A 100 8.54 3.62 8.55
N MET A 101 9.04 4.38 7.57
CA MET A 101 10.45 4.37 7.22
C MET A 101 11.31 4.88 8.38
N PRO A 102 12.60 4.50 8.46
CA PRO A 102 13.47 4.88 9.59
C PRO A 102 13.60 6.39 9.83
N CYS A 103 13.40 7.22 8.81
CA CYS A 103 13.43 8.68 8.93
C CYS A 103 12.08 9.31 9.27
N ASN A 104 11.03 8.51 9.47
CA ASN A 104 9.66 8.97 9.65
C ASN A 104 9.07 8.54 10.99
N ILE A 105 8.31 9.48 11.58
CA ILE A 105 7.38 9.25 12.67
C ILE A 105 5.99 9.49 12.10
N VAL A 106 5.05 8.57 12.38
CA VAL A 106 3.68 8.64 11.88
C VAL A 106 2.71 8.60 13.04
N LYS A 107 1.75 9.53 13.05
CA LYS A 107 0.62 9.56 13.99
C LYS A 107 -0.70 9.58 13.24
N LEU A 108 -1.76 9.14 13.91
CA LEU A 108 -3.13 9.34 13.45
C LEU A 108 -3.78 10.44 14.30
N VAL A 109 -4.52 11.32 13.65
CA VAL A 109 -5.27 12.41 14.28
C VAL A 109 -6.76 12.20 14.00
N ASP A 110 -7.60 12.53 14.98
CA ASP A 110 -9.05 12.42 14.87
C ASP A 110 -9.59 13.20 13.66
N VAL A 111 -10.62 12.64 13.03
CA VAL A 111 -11.39 13.28 11.96
C VAL A 111 -12.86 13.14 12.33
N GLU A 112 -13.32 14.03 13.21
CA GLU A 112 -14.66 14.00 13.80
C GLU A 112 -15.75 14.03 12.73
N GLU A 113 -15.55 14.79 11.65
CA GLU A 113 -16.55 14.92 10.57
C GLU A 113 -16.78 13.61 9.82
N MET A 114 -15.84 12.67 9.93
CA MET A 114 -15.86 11.35 9.30
C MET A 114 -15.91 10.22 10.34
N THR A 115 -16.06 10.55 11.63
CA THR A 115 -16.14 9.61 12.76
C THR A 115 -14.90 8.72 12.97
N TYR A 116 -13.76 9.06 12.36
CA TYR A 116 -12.49 8.36 12.58
C TYR A 116 -11.81 8.89 13.84
N MET A 117 -11.44 7.98 14.73
CA MET A 117 -10.87 8.29 16.04
C MET A 117 -9.54 7.57 16.23
N ALA A 118 -8.48 8.32 16.51
CA ALA A 118 -7.13 7.80 16.73
C ALA A 118 -7.10 6.79 17.88
N ALA A 119 -7.97 6.95 18.87
CA ALA A 119 -8.18 5.99 19.96
C ALA A 119 -8.62 4.59 19.47
N LYS A 120 -9.27 4.51 18.30
CA LYS A 120 -9.64 3.24 17.62
C LYS A 120 -8.57 2.77 16.65
N GLY A 121 -7.43 3.46 16.58
CA GLY A 121 -6.36 3.19 15.63
C GLY A 121 -6.67 3.65 14.21
N GLU A 122 -7.63 4.57 14.01
CA GLU A 122 -8.05 5.09 12.71
C GLU A 122 -8.02 6.62 12.70
N GLY A 123 -7.58 7.26 11.63
CA GLY A 123 -7.57 8.74 11.59
C GLY A 123 -6.76 9.31 10.44
N LYS A 124 -6.67 10.64 10.39
CA LYS A 124 -5.84 11.34 9.41
C LYS A 124 -4.37 11.01 9.65
N VAL A 125 -3.69 10.51 8.63
CA VAL A 125 -2.26 10.24 8.69
C VAL A 125 -1.51 11.56 8.75
N CYS A 126 -0.64 11.70 9.75
CA CYS A 126 0.28 12.81 9.87
C CYS A 126 1.70 12.28 9.98
N VAL A 127 2.62 12.88 9.23
CA VAL A 127 4.00 12.41 9.10
C VAL A 127 4.96 13.50 9.53
N GLN A 128 5.98 13.14 10.30
CA GLN A 128 7.11 13.99 10.60
C GLN A 128 8.39 13.23 10.25
N GLY A 129 9.40 13.90 9.71
CA GLY A 129 10.65 13.24 9.33
C GLY A 129 11.58 14.12 8.53
N ALA A 130 12.83 13.67 8.38
CA ALA A 130 13.87 14.41 7.66
C ALA A 130 13.61 14.52 6.13
N ASN A 131 12.70 13.70 5.61
CA ASN A 131 12.27 13.67 4.21
C ASN A 131 11.00 14.51 3.95
N VAL A 132 10.39 15.10 4.98
CA VAL A 132 9.28 16.04 4.80
C VAL A 132 9.82 17.33 4.16
N PHE A 133 9.13 17.83 3.15
CA PHE A 133 9.48 19.05 2.44
C PHE A 133 9.50 20.29 3.36
N GLN A 134 10.13 21.36 2.89
CA GLN A 134 10.23 22.61 3.67
C GLN A 134 8.96 23.46 3.52
N ASP A 135 8.58 23.73 2.27
CA ASP A 135 7.45 24.57 1.93
C ASP A 135 7.03 24.38 0.46
N TYR A 136 5.85 24.89 0.13
CA TYR A 136 5.47 25.12 -1.25
C TYR A 136 6.08 26.43 -1.75
N LEU A 137 6.66 26.39 -2.94
CA LEU A 137 7.35 27.54 -3.52
C LEU A 137 6.41 28.75 -3.66
N LYS A 138 6.73 29.83 -2.93
CA LYS A 138 5.98 31.11 -2.91
C LYS A 138 4.52 30.95 -2.47
N ASP A 139 4.22 29.92 -1.67
CA ASP A 139 2.85 29.65 -1.21
C ASP A 139 2.81 29.36 0.30
N PRO A 140 2.95 30.40 1.13
CA PRO A 140 2.95 30.22 2.58
C PRO A 140 1.58 29.77 3.12
N ALA A 141 0.48 30.06 2.41
CA ALA A 141 -0.86 29.69 2.83
C ALA A 141 -1.06 28.17 2.76
N ASN A 142 -0.77 27.56 1.60
CA ASN A 142 -0.85 26.11 1.46
C ASN A 142 0.23 25.39 2.28
N THR A 143 1.38 26.04 2.50
CA THR A 143 2.42 25.50 3.39
C THR A 143 1.92 25.37 4.82
N ALA A 144 1.26 26.41 5.35
CA ALA A 144 0.69 26.38 6.70
C ALA A 144 -0.53 25.44 6.83
N GLU A 145 -1.22 25.14 5.73
CA GLU A 145 -2.28 24.12 5.72
C GLU A 145 -1.68 22.70 5.77
N ALA A 146 -0.61 22.45 5.03
CA ALA A 146 0.03 21.14 4.94
C ALA A 146 0.94 20.82 6.13
N LEU A 147 1.71 21.80 6.63
CA LEU A 147 2.63 21.65 7.75
C LEU A 147 2.14 22.43 8.96
N ASP A 148 1.95 21.72 10.08
CA ASP A 148 1.66 22.38 11.35
C ASP A 148 2.91 23.02 11.96
N LYS A 149 2.70 23.86 12.98
CA LYS A 149 3.75 24.55 13.73
C LYS A 149 4.76 23.60 14.41
N ASP A 150 4.38 22.35 14.62
CA ASP A 150 5.19 21.32 15.28
C ASP A 150 5.95 20.47 14.25
N GLY A 151 5.82 20.78 12.95
CA GLY A 151 6.51 20.14 11.84
C GLY A 151 5.85 18.85 11.34
N TRP A 152 4.55 18.65 11.60
CA TRP A 152 3.80 17.52 11.05
C TRP A 152 3.17 17.87 9.71
N LEU A 153 3.44 17.03 8.73
CA LEU A 153 2.76 16.99 7.45
C LEU A 153 1.40 16.31 7.59
N HIS A 154 0.33 17.04 7.32
CA HIS A 154 -1.02 16.52 7.19
C HIS A 154 -1.23 15.97 5.78
N THR A 155 -1.28 14.64 5.63
CA THR A 155 -1.33 14.03 4.29
C THR A 155 -2.70 14.15 3.61
N GLY A 156 -3.76 14.35 4.39
CA GLY A 156 -5.13 14.32 3.89
C GLY A 156 -5.68 12.92 3.62
N ASP A 157 -4.88 11.88 3.88
CA ASP A 157 -5.29 10.48 3.77
C ASP A 157 -5.69 9.93 5.14
N ILE A 158 -6.61 8.96 5.14
CA ILE A 158 -7.06 8.26 6.34
C ILE A 158 -6.36 6.92 6.42
N GLY A 159 -5.72 6.68 7.54
CA GLY A 159 -4.99 5.47 7.85
C GLY A 159 -5.63 4.70 9.00
N LYS A 160 -5.30 3.42 9.05
CA LYS A 160 -5.60 2.50 10.13
C LYS A 160 -4.34 1.75 10.53
N TRP A 161 -4.02 1.76 11.82
CA TRP A 161 -3.00 0.86 12.37
C TRP A 161 -3.56 -0.55 12.48
N LEU A 162 -2.81 -1.50 11.93
CA LEU A 162 -3.08 -2.93 12.10
C LEU A 162 -2.38 -3.44 13.35
N SER A 163 -2.85 -4.58 13.88
CA SER A 163 -2.33 -5.18 15.11
C SER A 163 -0.85 -5.60 15.04
N ASN A 164 -0.33 -5.80 13.83
CA ASN A 164 1.08 -6.09 13.55
C ASN A 164 1.95 -4.82 13.43
N GLY A 165 1.40 -3.64 13.69
CA GLY A 165 2.12 -2.36 13.63
C GLY A 165 2.32 -1.80 12.21
N THR A 166 1.64 -2.35 11.20
CA THR A 166 1.67 -1.79 9.84
C THR A 166 0.51 -0.81 9.63
N LEU A 167 0.73 0.16 8.75
CA LEU A 167 -0.26 1.13 8.35
C LEU A 167 -1.05 0.61 7.15
N LYS A 168 -2.37 0.76 7.19
CA LYS A 168 -3.26 0.57 6.05
C LYS A 168 -3.91 1.89 5.69
N ILE A 169 -3.84 2.30 4.43
CA ILE A 169 -4.62 3.42 3.92
C ILE A 169 -6.02 2.90 3.62
N ILE A 170 -7.04 3.58 4.14
CA ILE A 170 -8.45 3.16 4.06
C ILE A 170 -9.34 4.17 3.35
N ASP A 171 -8.91 5.42 3.27
CA ASP A 171 -9.71 6.49 2.67
C ASP A 171 -8.86 7.73 2.35
N ARG A 172 -9.45 8.69 1.63
CA ARG A 172 -8.86 10.00 1.37
C ARG A 172 -9.87 11.09 1.64
N LYS A 173 -9.55 12.06 2.51
CA LYS A 173 -10.50 13.07 3.00
C LYS A 173 -11.20 13.85 1.86
N LYS A 174 -10.50 14.09 0.74
CA LYS A 174 -11.04 14.82 -0.43
C LYS A 174 -11.85 13.96 -1.42
N HIS A 175 -11.83 12.63 -1.33
CA HIS A 175 -12.44 11.72 -2.32
C HIS A 175 -13.69 10.98 -1.79
N ILE A 176 -14.36 11.53 -0.80
CA ILE A 176 -15.54 10.90 -0.19
C ILE A 176 -16.81 11.59 -0.65
N PHE A 177 -17.75 10.78 -1.13
CA PHE A 177 -19.11 11.25 -1.37
C PHE A 177 -19.94 11.09 -0.12
N LYS A 178 -20.59 12.17 0.28
CA LYS A 178 -21.68 12.14 1.25
C LYS A 178 -22.97 11.85 0.49
N LEU A 179 -23.58 10.70 0.74
CA LEU A 179 -24.91 10.39 0.22
C LEU A 179 -25.95 11.32 0.86
N ALA A 180 -27.10 11.53 0.20
CA ALA A 180 -28.19 12.35 0.72
C ALA A 180 -28.71 11.86 2.08
N GLN A 181 -28.52 10.57 2.36
CA GLN A 181 -28.85 9.88 3.62
C GLN A 181 -27.80 10.09 4.72
N GLY A 182 -26.71 10.81 4.45
CA GLY A 182 -25.67 11.15 5.42
C GLY A 182 -24.54 10.11 5.54
N GLU A 183 -24.60 9.01 4.80
CA GLU A 183 -23.54 8.00 4.76
C GLU A 183 -22.35 8.48 3.92
N TYR A 184 -21.13 8.16 4.38
CA TYR A 184 -19.88 8.49 3.71
C TYR A 184 -19.34 7.25 3.00
N ILE A 185 -19.07 7.36 1.70
CA ILE A 185 -18.56 6.24 0.89
C ILE A 185 -17.20 6.60 0.29
N ALA A 186 -16.20 5.77 0.58
CA ALA A 186 -14.88 5.79 -0.04
C ALA A 186 -14.93 5.18 -1.45
N LEU A 187 -14.51 5.95 -2.46
CA LEU A 187 -14.41 5.49 -3.86
C LEU A 187 -13.50 4.28 -4.03
N GLU A 188 -12.35 4.27 -3.35
CA GLU A 188 -11.35 3.19 -3.44
C GLU A 188 -11.92 1.83 -3.05
N LYS A 189 -12.89 1.80 -2.13
CA LYS A 189 -13.56 0.57 -1.72
C LYS A 189 -14.44 0.00 -2.84
N ILE A 190 -15.06 0.88 -3.64
CA ILE A 190 -15.89 0.49 -4.78
C ILE A 190 -14.99 0.03 -5.93
N GLU A 191 -13.96 0.80 -6.28
CA GLU A 191 -13.05 0.46 -7.38
C GLU A 191 -12.40 -0.92 -7.18
N ASN A 192 -11.98 -1.25 -5.96
CA ASN A 192 -11.42 -2.56 -5.64
C ASN A 192 -12.40 -3.74 -5.81
N ILE A 193 -13.73 -3.50 -5.81
CA ILE A 193 -14.74 -4.54 -6.03
C ILE A 193 -14.94 -4.82 -7.54
N TYR A 194 -14.75 -3.79 -8.38
CA TYR A 194 -15.04 -3.86 -9.81
C TYR A 194 -13.80 -4.05 -10.71
N GLN A 195 -12.58 -4.09 -10.15
CA GLN A 195 -11.32 -4.35 -10.88
C GLN A 195 -11.01 -5.83 -11.10
#